data_AF-K9V143-F1
#
_entry.id   AF-K9V143-F1
#
_cell.length_a   1.000
_cell.length_b   1.000
_cell.length_c   1.000
_cell.angle_alpha   90.00
_cell.angle_beta   90.00
_cell.angle_gamma   90.00
#
_symmetry.space_group_name_H-M   'P 1'
#
loop_
_entity.id
_entity.type
_entity.pdbx_description
1 polymer ?
#
loop_
_entity_poly.entity_id
_entity_poly.type
_entity_poly.pdbx_seq_one_letter_code
_entity_poly.pdbx_strand_id
1 'polypeptide(L)'
;MFKRFCSQAFGTINVAVGFFSLAAIVVGAITVFGSAGLLCLDKAGVKTIPEKRIQQTLQLGMGFTLLGSVGFVSATVAAACIASISGALDEEESVTSSYTNSVVFELSESTPTQDNTDSLYLYQIMRITGCRHLDNKLIVGRVEDESSRKVVVYDLLDSDSQDSLMELFDLGYDEDKLISKAFSSQNPNPNHAIREFVDFYRPQLEFKSSCEEFSSFNLETCVGCRNFHGADKIVCGIHPYGWEQDDNCPDWQSNQRRQKVYFPFEREEVISQLNCSIQPNQVSLLKNDDGTLTLWDDYTNRRFQFLWSGVLLDDFDKLLELDEYARLLDYIQYFSVRTVIEFDYSLKVDEFAQQLQGIATVKISDSGINVRVNYCPKLNIHIERQYRFRFDGIPLYPYESIVPQSLKYNYNLGTLVEWLKVNQARVRL
;
A
#
# COMPACT_ATOMS: atom_id res chain seq x y z
N MET A 1 -46.14 -15.02 -17.58
CA MET A 1 -45.61 -16.27 -18.17
C MET A 1 -44.83 -16.01 -19.47
N PHE A 2 -45.42 -15.37 -20.49
CA PHE A 2 -44.76 -15.06 -21.78
C PHE A 2 -43.45 -14.23 -21.65
N LYS A 3 -43.43 -13.19 -20.80
CA LYS A 3 -42.22 -12.36 -20.57
C LYS A 3 -41.04 -13.11 -19.92
N ARG A 4 -41.32 -14.01 -18.97
CA ARG A 4 -40.30 -14.87 -18.33
C ARG A 4 -39.72 -15.88 -19.32
N PHE A 5 -40.57 -16.45 -20.17
CA PHE A 5 -40.13 -17.35 -21.24
C PHE A 5 -39.25 -16.63 -22.27
N CYS A 6 -39.61 -15.41 -22.69
CA CYS A 6 -38.77 -14.60 -23.58
C CYS A 6 -37.43 -14.23 -22.94
N SER A 7 -37.40 -13.80 -21.68
CA SER A 7 -36.15 -13.45 -20.98
C SER A 7 -35.18 -14.64 -20.87
N GLN A 8 -35.69 -15.83 -20.54
CA GLN A 8 -34.87 -17.05 -20.48
C GLN A 8 -34.36 -17.46 -21.87
N ALA A 9 -35.22 -17.44 -22.90
CA ALA A 9 -34.80 -17.76 -24.27
C ALA A 9 -33.74 -16.78 -24.81
N PHE A 10 -33.90 -15.47 -24.55
CA PHE A 10 -32.91 -14.46 -24.92
C PHE A 10 -31.59 -14.61 -24.16
N GLY A 11 -31.64 -14.96 -22.86
CA GLY A 11 -30.44 -15.25 -22.08
C GLY A 11 -29.63 -16.42 -22.64
N THR A 12 -30.30 -17.54 -22.99
CA THR A 12 -29.64 -18.71 -23.58
C THR A 12 -29.03 -18.39 -24.95
N ILE A 13 -29.74 -17.64 -25.80
CA ILE A 13 -29.20 -17.19 -27.10
C ILE A 13 -27.98 -16.29 -26.90
N ASN A 14 -28.02 -15.37 -25.93
CA ASN A 14 -26.92 -14.44 -25.69
C ASN A 14 -25.64 -15.14 -25.20
N VAL A 15 -25.78 -16.13 -24.31
CA VAL A 15 -24.66 -16.97 -23.86
C VAL A 15 -24.07 -17.78 -25.03
N ALA A 16 -24.92 -18.35 -25.88
CA ALA A 16 -24.46 -19.09 -27.05
C ALA A 16 -23.69 -18.19 -28.02
N VAL A 17 -24.20 -16.99 -28.32
CA VAL A 17 -23.53 -16.01 -29.20
C VAL A 17 -22.19 -15.57 -28.60
N GLY A 18 -22.12 -15.32 -27.30
CA GLY A 18 -20.86 -15.00 -26.61
C GLY A 18 -19.83 -16.12 -26.72
N PHE A 19 -20.25 -17.37 -26.51
CA PHE A 19 -19.38 -18.54 -26.62
C PHE A 19 -18.83 -18.75 -28.04
N PHE A 20 -19.70 -18.70 -29.06
CA PHE A 20 -19.27 -18.83 -30.46
C PHE A 20 -18.36 -17.68 -30.90
N SER A 21 -18.60 -16.47 -30.41
CA SER A 21 -17.76 -15.30 -30.68
C SER A 21 -16.36 -15.46 -30.09
N LEU A 22 -16.25 -15.97 -28.86
CA LEU A 22 -14.96 -16.23 -28.22
C LEU A 22 -14.20 -17.37 -28.90
N ALA A 23 -14.90 -18.44 -29.29
CA ALA A 23 -14.31 -19.52 -30.08
C ALA A 23 -13.78 -19.02 -31.44
N ALA A 24 -14.52 -18.13 -32.13
CA ALA A 24 -14.08 -17.52 -33.37
C ALA A 24 -12.82 -16.65 -33.19
N ILE A 25 -12.73 -15.89 -32.08
CA ILE A 25 -11.54 -15.11 -31.74
C ILE A 25 -10.32 -16.03 -31.53
N VAL A 26 -10.48 -17.11 -30.77
CA VAL A 26 -9.37 -18.05 -30.49
C VAL A 26 -8.87 -18.72 -31.77
N VAL A 27 -9.78 -19.23 -32.61
CA VAL A 27 -9.42 -19.85 -33.89
C VAL A 27 -8.78 -18.82 -34.84
N GLY A 28 -9.31 -17.59 -34.88
CA GLY A 28 -8.74 -16.49 -35.65
C GLY A 28 -7.33 -16.10 -35.18
N ALA A 29 -7.09 -16.03 -33.87
CA ALA A 29 -5.78 -15.70 -33.32
C ALA A 29 -4.73 -16.77 -33.65
N ILE A 30 -5.07 -18.05 -33.45
CA ILE A 30 -4.16 -19.18 -33.77
C ILE A 30 -3.79 -19.16 -35.25
N THR A 31 -4.77 -18.92 -36.14
CA THR A 31 -4.54 -18.87 -37.59
C THR A 31 -3.71 -17.66 -38.00
N VAL A 32 -3.90 -16.48 -37.39
CA VAL A 32 -3.10 -15.28 -37.66
C VAL A 32 -1.65 -15.49 -37.24
N PHE A 33 -1.39 -15.90 -36.00
CA PHE A 33 -0.04 -16.10 -35.50
C PHE A 33 0.68 -17.26 -36.21
N GLY A 34 -0.03 -18.36 -36.49
CA GLY A 34 0.52 -19.48 -37.26
C GLY A 34 0.90 -19.07 -38.70
N SER A 35 0.05 -18.30 -39.37
CA SER A 35 0.31 -17.84 -40.75
C SER A 35 1.42 -16.77 -40.80
N ALA A 36 1.48 -15.87 -39.82
CA ALA A 36 2.55 -14.89 -39.69
C ALA A 36 3.90 -15.57 -39.43
N GLY A 37 3.93 -16.59 -38.57
CA GLY A 37 5.12 -17.41 -38.34
C GLY A 37 5.59 -18.14 -39.60
N LEU A 38 4.67 -18.73 -40.38
CA LEU A 38 4.98 -19.37 -41.65
C LEU A 38 5.57 -18.39 -42.68
N LEU A 39 5.06 -17.15 -42.76
CA LEU A 39 5.63 -16.09 -43.61
C LEU A 39 7.07 -15.72 -43.22
N CYS A 40 7.36 -15.67 -41.92
CA CYS A 40 8.72 -15.40 -41.44
C CYS A 40 9.69 -16.55 -41.79
N LEU A 41 9.23 -17.80 -41.69
CA LEU A 41 10.01 -18.98 -42.07
C LEU A 41 10.27 -19.06 -43.58
N ASP A 42 9.27 -18.73 -44.40
CA ASP A 42 9.42 -18.68 -45.86
C ASP A 42 10.44 -17.62 -46.29
N LYS A 43 10.38 -16.42 -45.68
CA LYS A 43 11.36 -15.35 -45.88
C LYS A 43 12.77 -15.70 -45.41
N ALA A 44 12.88 -16.62 -44.44
CA ALA A 44 14.16 -17.15 -43.98
C ALA A 44 14.71 -18.29 -44.86
N GLY A 45 14.06 -18.60 -46.00
CA GLY A 45 14.49 -19.62 -46.95
C GLY A 45 14.10 -21.05 -46.55
N VAL A 46 13.24 -21.21 -45.54
CA VAL A 46 12.68 -22.52 -45.17
C VAL A 46 11.57 -22.86 -46.16
N LYS A 47 11.61 -24.04 -46.77
CA LYS A 47 10.60 -24.45 -47.76
C LYS A 47 9.25 -24.68 -47.08
N THR A 48 8.32 -23.74 -47.23
CA THR A 48 6.97 -23.83 -46.68
C THR A 48 5.89 -24.00 -47.77
N ILE A 49 4.62 -23.91 -47.38
CA ILE A 49 3.46 -23.91 -48.29
C ILE A 49 3.50 -22.61 -49.12
N PRO A 50 3.08 -22.60 -50.41
CA PRO A 50 3.13 -21.40 -51.24
C PRO A 50 2.53 -20.14 -50.56
N GLU A 51 3.28 -19.04 -50.60
CA GLU A 51 2.99 -17.74 -49.97
C GLU A 51 1.55 -17.26 -50.18
N LYS A 52 1.00 -17.46 -51.39
CA LYS A 52 -0.39 -17.12 -51.72
C LYS A 52 -1.42 -17.82 -50.83
N ARG A 53 -1.19 -19.06 -50.41
CA ARG A 53 -2.06 -19.77 -49.45
C ARG A 53 -1.86 -19.28 -48.02
N ILE A 54 -0.64 -18.90 -47.64
CA ILE A 54 -0.39 -18.34 -46.31
C ILE A 54 -1.11 -17.00 -46.15
N GLN A 55 -1.08 -16.14 -47.17
CA GLN A 55 -1.76 -14.85 -47.16
C GLN A 55 -3.29 -14.98 -47.13
N GLN A 56 -3.87 -15.95 -47.84
CA GLN A 56 -5.31 -16.26 -47.77
C GLN A 56 -5.73 -16.75 -46.37
N THR A 57 -4.90 -17.56 -45.73
CA THR A 57 -5.17 -18.09 -44.38
C THR A 57 -5.05 -16.98 -43.32
N LEU A 58 -4.10 -16.07 -43.50
CA LEU A 58 -3.94 -14.87 -42.67
C LEU A 58 -5.17 -13.95 -42.76
N GLN A 59 -5.67 -13.69 -43.98
CA GLN A 59 -6.88 -12.88 -44.19
C GLN A 59 -8.13 -13.52 -43.58
N LEU A 60 -8.28 -14.84 -43.71
CA LEU A 60 -9.36 -15.57 -43.04
C LEU A 60 -9.26 -15.47 -41.52
N GLY A 61 -8.06 -15.65 -40.95
CA GLY A 61 -7.83 -15.50 -39.52
C GLY A 61 -8.19 -14.11 -38.99
N MET A 62 -7.79 -13.06 -39.70
CA MET A 62 -8.17 -11.67 -39.38
C MET A 62 -9.68 -11.43 -39.51
N GLY A 63 -10.34 -12.08 -40.48
CA GLY A 63 -11.79 -12.05 -40.62
C GLY A 63 -12.52 -12.68 -39.43
N PHE A 64 -12.04 -13.83 -38.94
CA PHE A 64 -12.61 -14.52 -37.78
C PHE A 64 -12.42 -13.74 -36.48
N THR A 65 -11.26 -13.10 -36.26
CA THR A 65 -11.05 -12.26 -35.07
C THR A 65 -11.92 -11.02 -35.07
N LEU A 66 -12.10 -10.36 -36.23
CA LEU A 66 -12.99 -9.19 -36.36
C LEU A 66 -14.46 -9.57 -36.18
N LEU A 67 -14.91 -10.68 -36.77
CA LEU A 67 -16.31 -11.11 -36.63
C LEU A 67 -16.62 -11.53 -35.19
N GLY A 68 -15.68 -12.25 -34.56
CA GLY A 68 -15.82 -12.66 -33.16
C GLY A 68 -15.78 -11.48 -32.18
N SER A 69 -14.98 -10.44 -32.42
CA SER A 69 -14.96 -9.26 -31.55
C SER A 69 -16.27 -8.47 -31.61
N VAL A 70 -16.85 -8.30 -32.81
CA VAL A 70 -18.17 -7.67 -32.98
C VAL A 70 -19.25 -8.49 -32.28
N GLY A 71 -19.25 -9.81 -32.45
CA GLY A 71 -20.21 -10.70 -31.79
C GLY A 71 -20.11 -10.66 -30.26
N PHE A 72 -18.90 -10.59 -29.72
CA PHE A 72 -18.67 -10.51 -28.27
C PHE A 72 -19.17 -9.21 -27.67
N VAL A 73 -18.88 -8.06 -28.30
CA VAL A 73 -19.37 -6.74 -27.85
C VAL A 73 -20.90 -6.67 -27.92
N SER A 74 -21.49 -7.27 -28.95
CA SER A 74 -22.95 -7.35 -29.07
C SER A 74 -23.59 -8.12 -27.91
N ALA A 75 -22.95 -9.23 -27.50
CA ALA A 75 -23.46 -10.09 -26.43
C ALA A 75 -23.33 -9.43 -25.04
N THR A 76 -22.26 -8.68 -24.79
CA THR A 76 -22.09 -7.96 -23.52
C THR A 76 -23.07 -6.81 -23.35
N VAL A 77 -23.33 -6.05 -24.43
CA VAL A 77 -24.36 -4.99 -24.41
C VAL A 77 -25.76 -5.60 -24.20
N ALA A 78 -26.08 -6.70 -24.89
CA ALA A 78 -27.35 -7.39 -24.70
C ALA A 78 -27.50 -7.97 -23.28
N ALA A 79 -26.42 -8.48 -22.68
CA ALA A 79 -26.43 -8.96 -21.30
C ALA A 79 -26.71 -7.83 -20.30
N ALA A 80 -26.07 -6.67 -20.50
CA ALA A 80 -26.30 -5.48 -19.68
C ALA A 80 -27.75 -4.97 -19.77
N CYS A 81 -28.34 -4.97 -20.97
CA CYS A 81 -29.75 -4.61 -21.16
C CYS A 81 -30.72 -5.63 -20.54
N ILE A 82 -30.39 -6.93 -20.55
CA ILE A 82 -31.22 -7.96 -19.90
C ILE A 82 -31.13 -7.82 -18.37
N ALA A 83 -29.94 -7.54 -17.83
CA ALA A 83 -29.74 -7.31 -16.40
C ALA A 83 -30.52 -6.08 -15.89
N SER A 84 -30.54 -4.98 -16.66
CA SER A 84 -31.31 -3.78 -16.27
C SER A 84 -32.82 -3.98 -16.32
N ILE A 85 -33.32 -4.86 -17.19
CA ILE A 85 -34.76 -5.19 -17.27
C ILE A 85 -35.16 -6.21 -16.17
N SER A 86 -34.25 -7.11 -15.78
CA SER A 86 -34.52 -8.11 -14.74
C SER A 86 -34.39 -7.55 -13.31
N GLY A 87 -33.55 -6.52 -13.11
CA GLY A 87 -33.37 -5.85 -11.81
C GLY A 87 -34.52 -4.91 -11.41
N ALA A 88 -35.51 -4.67 -12.27
CA ALA A 88 -36.66 -3.81 -11.97
C ALA A 88 -37.84 -4.55 -11.31
N LEU A 89 -37.68 -5.82 -10.91
CA LEU A 89 -38.79 -6.66 -10.42
C LEU A 89 -38.67 -7.14 -8.97
N ASP A 90 -37.55 -6.88 -8.30
CA ASP A 90 -37.40 -7.17 -6.87
C ASP A 90 -36.70 -5.97 -6.21
N GLU A 91 -37.49 -5.06 -5.60
CA GLU A 91 -37.15 -4.20 -4.45
C GLU A 91 -38.16 -3.03 -4.33
N GLU A 92 -39.27 -3.29 -3.63
CA GLU A 92 -39.89 -2.29 -2.75
C GLU A 92 -39.27 -2.47 -1.36
N GLU A 93 -38.13 -1.84 -1.10
CA GLU A 93 -37.74 -1.46 0.26
C GLU A 93 -36.80 -0.25 0.19
N SER A 94 -37.19 0.81 0.89
CA SER A 94 -36.60 2.13 0.82
C SER A 94 -35.21 2.17 1.45
N VAL A 95 -34.16 2.27 0.63
CA VAL A 95 -32.84 2.76 1.06
C VAL A 95 -32.39 3.86 0.10
N THR A 96 -32.16 5.04 0.66
CA THR A 96 -31.61 6.22 -0.01
C THR A 96 -30.26 5.90 -0.65
N SER A 97 -30.23 5.78 -1.98
CA SER A 97 -29.01 5.56 -2.77
C SER A 97 -28.10 6.79 -2.74
N SER A 98 -26.98 6.71 -2.02
CA SER A 98 -25.83 7.60 -2.24
C SER A 98 -24.93 6.94 -3.28
N TYR A 99 -24.82 7.53 -4.47
CA TYR A 99 -23.92 7.06 -5.53
C TYR A 99 -22.46 7.19 -5.04
N THR A 100 -21.82 6.07 -4.72
CA THR A 100 -20.42 6.04 -4.28
C THR A 100 -19.56 5.51 -5.42
N ASN A 101 -18.52 6.24 -5.85
CA ASN A 101 -17.68 5.81 -6.96
C ASN A 101 -16.70 4.72 -6.50
N SER A 102 -16.37 3.76 -7.37
CA SER A 102 -15.39 2.71 -7.07
C SER A 102 -14.52 2.35 -8.28
N VAL A 103 -13.27 1.98 -8.02
CA VAL A 103 -12.34 1.36 -8.99
C VAL A 103 -11.91 -0.01 -8.46
N VAL A 104 -11.89 -1.02 -9.32
CA VAL A 104 -11.60 -2.41 -8.93
C VAL A 104 -10.24 -2.86 -9.48
N PHE A 105 -9.41 -3.44 -8.62
CA PHE A 105 -8.11 -4.03 -8.94
C PHE A 105 -8.14 -5.54 -8.64
N GLU A 106 -7.78 -6.38 -9.62
CA GLU A 106 -7.69 -7.83 -9.43
C GLU A 106 -6.49 -8.18 -8.52
N LEU A 107 -6.72 -9.06 -7.52
CA LEU A 107 -5.68 -9.57 -6.62
C LEU A 107 -5.14 -10.91 -7.10
N SER A 108 -3.84 -11.15 -6.84
CA SER A 108 -3.26 -12.50 -6.74
C SER A 108 -3.06 -12.83 -5.27
N GLU A 109 -3.88 -13.76 -4.76
CA GLU A 109 -3.91 -14.34 -3.41
C GLU A 109 -4.59 -13.49 -2.30
N SER A 110 -5.36 -14.20 -1.47
CA SER A 110 -6.41 -13.68 -0.59
C SER A 110 -6.01 -13.65 0.88
N THR A 111 -6.51 -12.67 1.62
CA THR A 111 -6.61 -12.69 3.09
C THR A 111 -8.07 -12.56 3.54
N PRO A 112 -8.43 -13.07 4.73
CA PRO A 112 -9.81 -13.09 5.20
C PRO A 112 -10.22 -11.74 5.81
N THR A 113 -11.38 -11.24 5.38
CA THR A 113 -12.03 -10.04 5.91
C THR A 113 -12.71 -10.36 7.25
N GLN A 114 -12.51 -9.50 8.25
CA GLN A 114 -13.19 -9.57 9.54
C GLN A 114 -14.22 -8.45 9.61
N ASP A 115 -15.50 -8.80 9.59
CA ASP A 115 -16.62 -7.87 9.83
C ASP A 115 -16.52 -7.30 11.25
N ASN A 116 -16.57 -5.98 11.39
CA ASN A 116 -16.87 -5.36 12.67
C ASN A 116 -17.63 -4.03 12.54
N THR A 117 -18.65 -3.90 13.39
CA THR A 117 -19.80 -3.00 13.31
C THR A 117 -19.60 -1.61 13.93
N ASP A 118 -18.44 -0.99 13.73
CA ASP A 118 -18.21 0.46 13.91
C ASP A 118 -17.01 0.83 13.03
N SER A 119 -17.23 0.81 11.72
CA SER A 119 -16.15 0.86 10.74
C SER A 119 -15.52 2.25 10.69
N LEU A 120 -14.38 2.40 11.35
CA LEU A 120 -13.49 3.53 11.16
C LEU A 120 -12.72 3.32 9.85
N TYR A 121 -12.83 4.27 8.93
CA TYR A 121 -12.20 4.21 7.62
C TYR A 121 -10.93 5.06 7.58
N LEU A 122 -9.90 4.53 6.92
CA LEU A 122 -8.70 5.28 6.55
C LEU A 122 -8.87 5.82 5.14
N TYR A 123 -8.97 7.14 5.02
CA TYR A 123 -8.98 7.84 3.73
C TYR A 123 -7.60 8.36 3.40
N GLN A 124 -7.24 8.30 2.12
CA GLN A 124 -6.01 8.85 1.59
C GLN A 124 -6.32 9.70 0.36
N ILE A 125 -5.52 10.74 0.17
CA ILE A 125 -5.53 11.54 -1.05
C ILE A 125 -4.63 10.84 -2.07
N MET A 126 -5.19 10.57 -3.26
CA MET A 126 -4.51 9.77 -4.28
C MET A 126 -4.66 10.40 -5.66
N ARG A 127 -3.78 9.97 -6.58
CA ARG A 127 -3.94 10.16 -8.02
C ARG A 127 -3.82 8.79 -8.69
N ILE A 128 -4.91 8.32 -9.30
CA ILE A 128 -4.91 7.03 -10.01
C ILE A 128 -4.56 7.28 -11.48
N THR A 129 -3.46 6.67 -11.94
CA THR A 129 -3.03 6.75 -13.34
C THR A 129 -3.52 5.55 -14.15
N GLY A 130 -3.70 5.74 -15.46
CA GLY A 130 -4.14 4.67 -16.36
C GLY A 130 -5.67 4.48 -16.38
N CYS A 131 -6.40 5.39 -15.74
CA CYS A 131 -7.84 5.37 -15.65
C CYS A 131 -8.38 6.66 -16.31
N ARG A 132 -8.87 6.57 -17.55
CA ARG A 132 -9.20 7.75 -18.39
C ARG A 132 -10.10 8.80 -17.73
N HIS A 133 -10.95 8.41 -16.78
CA HIS A 133 -11.86 9.34 -16.11
C HIS A 133 -11.26 10.00 -14.85
N LEU A 134 -10.14 9.48 -14.34
CA LEU A 134 -9.39 9.94 -13.17
C LEU A 134 -8.00 10.48 -13.49
N ASP A 135 -7.52 10.30 -14.72
CA ASP A 135 -6.22 10.81 -15.14
C ASP A 135 -6.08 12.31 -14.80
N ASN A 136 -5.00 12.64 -14.09
CA ASN A 136 -4.66 13.97 -13.58
C ASN A 136 -5.66 14.58 -12.58
N LYS A 137 -6.52 13.77 -11.94
CA LYS A 137 -7.42 14.25 -10.89
C LYS A 137 -6.98 13.72 -9.53
N LEU A 138 -7.04 14.59 -8.52
CA LEU A 138 -6.97 14.15 -7.13
C LEU A 138 -8.30 13.56 -6.70
N ILE A 139 -8.20 12.46 -5.98
CA ILE A 139 -9.33 11.81 -5.32
C ILE A 139 -9.05 11.70 -3.84
N VAL A 140 -10.12 11.73 -3.05
CA VAL A 140 -10.12 11.17 -1.70
C VAL A 140 -10.69 9.77 -1.80
N GLY A 141 -9.95 8.77 -1.32
CA GLY A 141 -10.39 7.39 -1.42
C GLY A 141 -9.92 6.53 -0.28
N ARG A 142 -10.55 5.38 -0.13
CA ARG A 142 -10.13 4.32 0.77
C ARG A 142 -10.01 3.01 0.00
N VAL A 143 -9.13 2.15 0.48
CA VAL A 143 -8.95 0.80 -0.08
C VAL A 143 -9.75 -0.18 0.77
N GLU A 144 -10.61 -0.95 0.12
CA GLU A 144 -11.36 -2.06 0.70
C GLU A 144 -10.83 -3.36 0.11
N ASP A 145 -10.46 -4.30 0.98
CA ASP A 145 -10.06 -5.63 0.58
C ASP A 145 -11.31 -6.52 0.50
N GLU A 146 -11.74 -6.84 -0.73
CA GLU A 146 -12.74 -7.88 -0.97
C GLU A 146 -12.04 -9.23 -1.18
N SER A 147 -12.78 -10.34 -1.01
CA SER A 147 -12.25 -11.71 -1.00
C SER A 147 -11.34 -12.10 -2.18
N SER A 148 -11.39 -11.38 -3.30
CA SER A 148 -10.55 -11.64 -4.49
C SER A 148 -10.05 -10.39 -5.20
N ARG A 149 -10.25 -9.19 -4.64
CA ARG A 149 -9.98 -7.92 -5.33
C ARG A 149 -9.84 -6.78 -4.34
N LYS A 150 -9.03 -5.78 -4.70
CA LYS A 150 -8.99 -4.51 -3.97
C LYS A 150 -9.92 -3.53 -4.65
N VAL A 151 -10.78 -2.88 -3.87
CA VAL A 151 -11.68 -1.85 -4.36
C VAL A 151 -11.27 -0.52 -3.76
N VAL A 152 -11.04 0.47 -4.61
CA VAL A 152 -10.85 1.85 -4.15
C VAL A 152 -12.19 2.54 -4.23
N VAL A 153 -12.79 2.82 -3.07
CA VAL A 153 -14.00 3.64 -2.96
C VAL A 153 -13.56 5.10 -2.85
N TYR A 154 -14.04 5.96 -3.75
CA TYR A 154 -13.49 7.31 -3.88
C TYR A 154 -14.52 8.38 -4.24
N ASP A 155 -14.11 9.63 -4.08
CA ASP A 155 -14.74 10.78 -4.72
C ASP A 155 -13.67 11.77 -5.23
N LEU A 156 -14.05 12.61 -6.17
CA LEU A 156 -13.19 13.69 -6.67
C LEU A 156 -12.98 14.73 -5.58
N LEU A 157 -11.74 15.17 -5.42
CA LEU A 157 -11.39 16.21 -4.47
C LEU A 157 -11.65 17.58 -5.10
N ASP A 158 -12.60 18.35 -4.59
CA ASP A 158 -12.89 19.71 -5.06
C ASP A 158 -11.78 20.71 -4.66
N SER A 159 -11.70 21.83 -5.38
CA SER A 159 -10.66 22.86 -5.18
C SER A 159 -10.66 23.44 -3.76
N ASP A 160 -11.83 23.69 -3.20
CA ASP A 160 -11.96 24.31 -1.88
C ASP A 160 -11.41 23.38 -0.79
N SER A 161 -11.68 22.07 -0.94
CA SER A 161 -11.13 21.03 -0.07
C SER A 161 -9.62 20.86 -0.28
N GLN A 162 -9.10 20.98 -1.52
CA GLN A 162 -7.66 20.94 -1.79
C GLN A 162 -6.93 22.08 -1.08
N ASP A 163 -7.39 23.32 -1.24
CA ASP A 163 -6.79 24.49 -0.61
C ASP A 163 -6.80 24.37 0.92
N SER A 164 -7.93 23.94 1.47
CA SER A 164 -8.07 23.67 2.90
C SER A 164 -7.05 22.63 3.38
N LEU A 165 -6.89 21.51 2.66
CA LEU A 165 -5.95 20.47 3.04
C LEU A 165 -4.48 20.92 2.91
N MET A 166 -4.14 21.69 1.88
CA MET A 166 -2.77 22.20 1.71
C MET A 166 -2.38 23.13 2.87
N GLU A 167 -3.31 23.94 3.35
CA GLU A 167 -3.13 24.80 4.52
C GLU A 167 -3.10 23.99 5.84
N LEU A 168 -3.93 22.95 5.97
CA LEU A 168 -3.91 22.07 7.14
C LEU A 168 -2.60 21.30 7.28
N PHE A 169 -2.05 20.81 6.17
CA PHE A 169 -0.80 20.05 6.13
C PHE A 169 0.44 20.91 5.91
N ASP A 170 0.31 22.25 5.90
CA ASP A 170 1.39 23.22 5.71
C ASP A 170 2.27 22.93 4.46
N LEU A 171 1.61 22.66 3.31
CA LEU A 171 2.28 22.18 2.09
C LEU A 171 2.74 23.27 1.13
N GLY A 172 2.42 24.54 1.42
CA GLY A 172 2.81 25.67 0.58
C GLY A 172 2.15 25.67 -0.80
N TYR A 173 0.87 25.26 -0.87
CA TYR A 173 0.06 25.20 -2.10
C TYR A 173 0.64 24.28 -3.19
N ASP A 174 1.35 23.23 -2.78
CA ASP A 174 1.87 22.19 -3.67
C ASP A 174 0.91 20.98 -3.69
N GLU A 175 0.08 20.91 -4.73
CA GLU A 175 -0.93 19.87 -4.92
C GLU A 175 -0.30 18.46 -4.90
N ASP A 176 0.89 18.29 -5.47
CA ASP A 176 1.51 16.97 -5.56
C ASP A 176 1.95 16.45 -4.17
N LYS A 177 2.14 17.35 -3.19
CA LYS A 177 2.42 16.97 -1.79
C LYS A 177 1.17 16.56 -1.01
N LEU A 178 -0.04 16.80 -1.53
CA LEU A 178 -1.27 16.25 -0.95
C LEU A 178 -1.35 14.74 -1.15
N ILE A 179 -0.74 14.23 -2.22
CA ILE A 179 -0.73 12.79 -2.51
C ILE A 179 -0.13 12.07 -1.30
N SER A 180 -0.79 10.97 -0.91
CA SER A 180 -0.50 10.17 0.27
C SER A 180 -0.77 10.82 1.62
N LYS A 181 -1.42 11.99 1.71
CA LYS A 181 -1.94 12.45 3.01
C LYS A 181 -3.19 11.66 3.38
N ALA A 182 -3.31 11.29 4.66
CA ALA A 182 -4.36 10.42 5.16
C ALA A 182 -5.08 10.99 6.38
N PHE A 183 -6.31 10.52 6.58
CA PHE A 183 -7.12 10.83 7.75
C PHE A 183 -8.15 9.75 8.03
N SER A 184 -8.66 9.71 9.27
CA SER A 184 -9.75 8.82 9.65
C SER A 184 -11.12 9.49 9.64
N SER A 185 -12.15 8.71 9.34
CA SER A 185 -13.56 9.11 9.50
C SER A 185 -14.43 7.86 9.66
N GLN A 186 -15.53 7.98 10.39
CA GLN A 186 -16.57 6.94 10.46
C GLN A 186 -17.55 7.03 9.28
N ASN A 187 -17.47 8.09 8.48
CA ASN A 187 -18.36 8.28 7.36
C ASN A 187 -17.94 7.35 6.20
N PRO A 188 -18.82 6.47 5.71
CA PRO A 188 -18.52 5.57 4.60
C PRO A 188 -18.56 6.24 3.23
N ASN A 189 -18.93 7.52 3.11
CA ASN A 189 -18.86 8.24 1.85
C ASN A 189 -17.61 9.16 1.82
N PRO A 190 -16.71 9.03 0.82
CA PRO A 190 -15.48 9.81 0.77
C PRO A 190 -15.69 11.33 0.77
N ASN A 191 -16.71 11.84 0.06
CA ASN A 191 -17.01 13.28 0.03
C ASN A 191 -17.53 13.79 1.37
N HIS A 192 -18.37 13.02 2.05
CA HIS A 192 -18.82 13.39 3.38
C HIS A 192 -17.69 13.29 4.41
N ALA A 193 -16.81 12.29 4.29
CA ALA A 193 -15.65 12.13 5.15
C ALA A 193 -14.66 13.31 5.06
N ILE A 194 -14.35 13.77 3.83
CA ILE A 194 -13.46 14.93 3.67
C ILE A 194 -14.10 16.23 4.20
N ARG A 195 -15.40 16.43 3.95
CA ARG A 195 -16.12 17.60 4.49
C ARG A 195 -16.13 17.60 6.01
N GLU A 196 -16.42 16.45 6.63
CA GLU A 196 -16.36 16.28 8.08
C GLU A 196 -14.96 16.62 8.61
N PHE A 197 -13.91 16.10 7.97
CA PHE A 197 -12.53 16.37 8.35
C PHE A 197 -12.20 17.86 8.24
N VAL A 198 -12.48 18.50 7.11
CA VAL A 198 -12.21 19.94 6.91
C VAL A 198 -13.05 20.78 7.86
N ASP A 199 -14.33 20.47 8.07
CA ASP A 199 -15.22 21.20 8.98
C ASP A 199 -14.74 21.13 10.44
N PHE A 200 -14.15 20.00 10.84
CA PHE A 200 -13.56 19.82 12.16
C PHE A 200 -12.36 20.75 12.37
N TYR A 201 -11.54 20.95 11.34
CA TYR A 201 -10.38 21.85 11.39
C TYR A 201 -10.63 23.27 10.84
N ARG A 202 -11.85 23.59 10.40
CA ARG A 202 -12.19 24.91 9.83
C ARG A 202 -11.86 26.07 10.76
N PRO A 203 -12.11 26.00 12.08
CA PRO A 203 -11.74 27.09 12.96
C PRO A 203 -10.23 27.41 12.94
N GLN A 204 -9.36 26.41 12.80
CA GLN A 204 -7.91 26.61 12.69
C GLN A 204 -7.53 27.26 11.36
N LEU A 205 -8.18 26.85 10.26
CA LEU A 205 -7.97 27.44 8.94
C LEU A 205 -8.36 28.92 8.91
N GLU A 206 -9.53 29.25 9.43
CA GLU A 206 -9.99 30.63 9.59
C GLU A 206 -8.98 31.44 10.42
N PHE A 207 -8.45 30.86 11.50
CA PHE A 207 -7.43 31.49 12.32
C PHE A 207 -6.10 31.73 11.59
N LYS A 208 -5.51 30.70 10.96
CA LYS A 208 -4.26 30.79 10.18
C LYS A 208 -4.35 31.87 9.10
N SER A 209 -5.50 31.97 8.42
CA SER A 209 -5.73 32.98 7.38
C SER A 209 -5.84 34.42 7.89
N SER A 210 -6.12 34.63 9.18
CA SER A 210 -6.49 35.93 9.76
C SER A 210 -5.41 36.63 10.56
N CYS A 211 -4.37 35.92 11.03
CA CYS A 211 -3.35 36.48 11.93
C CYS A 211 -1.95 35.89 11.70
N GLU A 212 -1.06 36.64 11.03
CA GLU A 212 0.36 36.31 10.88
C GLU A 212 1.15 36.33 12.21
N GLU A 213 0.64 37.03 13.22
CA GLU A 213 1.36 37.36 14.47
C GLU A 213 1.37 36.25 15.55
N PHE A 214 0.62 35.17 15.36
CA PHE A 214 0.40 34.13 16.38
C PHE A 214 0.99 32.75 16.02
N SER A 215 1.96 32.72 15.11
CA SER A 215 2.68 31.51 14.65
C SER A 215 3.42 30.72 15.75
N SER A 216 3.46 31.23 16.99
CA SER A 216 4.09 30.59 18.15
C SER A 216 3.14 29.80 19.06
N PHE A 217 1.83 29.80 18.80
CA PHE A 217 0.86 29.05 19.60
C PHE A 217 0.65 27.65 19.03
N ASN A 218 0.72 26.63 19.89
CA ASN A 218 0.49 25.24 19.51
C ASN A 218 -1.01 24.98 19.25
N LEU A 219 -1.54 25.52 18.14
CA LEU A 219 -2.97 25.46 17.77
C LEU A 219 -3.52 24.04 17.71
N GLU A 220 -2.66 23.05 17.50
CA GLU A 220 -2.99 21.62 17.47
C GLU A 220 -3.61 21.13 18.79
N THR A 221 -3.11 21.63 19.91
CA THR A 221 -3.59 21.27 21.26
C THR A 221 -5.00 21.80 21.56
N CYS A 222 -5.49 22.78 20.81
CA CYS A 222 -6.83 23.35 20.94
C CYS A 222 -7.83 22.76 19.94
N VAL A 223 -7.41 21.82 19.10
CA VAL A 223 -8.27 21.18 18.10
C VAL A 223 -9.46 20.47 18.78
N GLY A 224 -10.66 20.68 18.24
CA GLY A 224 -11.91 20.11 18.76
C GLY A 224 -12.42 20.69 20.09
N CYS A 225 -11.72 21.68 20.67
CA CYS A 225 -12.14 22.31 21.92
C CYS A 225 -13.41 23.16 21.72
N ARG A 226 -14.40 23.00 22.59
CA ARG A 226 -15.64 23.79 22.54
C ARG A 226 -15.42 25.28 22.80
N ASN A 227 -14.31 25.65 23.44
CA ASN A 227 -13.94 27.01 23.79
C ASN A 227 -13.07 27.68 22.69
N PHE A 228 -12.77 26.96 21.60
CA PHE A 228 -12.02 27.52 20.47
C PHE A 228 -12.94 28.41 19.63
N HIS A 229 -12.80 29.72 19.79
CA HIS A 229 -13.53 30.74 19.03
C HIS A 229 -12.55 31.72 18.38
N GLY A 230 -12.60 31.83 17.06
CA GLY A 230 -11.79 32.74 16.26
C GLY A 230 -12.68 33.60 15.37
N ALA A 231 -12.77 34.88 15.72
CA ALA A 231 -13.05 35.95 14.78
C ALA A 231 -12.35 37.22 15.29
N ASP A 232 -12.51 37.55 16.59
CA ASP A 232 -11.98 38.82 17.12
C ASP A 232 -11.20 38.71 18.45
N LYS A 233 -11.24 37.57 19.18
CA LYS A 233 -10.45 37.30 20.40
C LYS A 233 -10.31 35.80 20.64
N ILE A 234 -9.09 35.24 20.63
CA ILE A 234 -8.83 33.97 21.32
C ILE A 234 -8.93 34.25 22.81
N VAL A 235 -9.91 33.66 23.49
CA VAL A 235 -9.89 33.55 24.96
C VAL A 235 -10.21 32.10 25.34
N CYS A 236 -9.28 31.20 25.04
CA CYS A 236 -8.86 30.32 26.13
C CYS A 236 -8.16 31.28 27.10
N GLY A 237 -8.71 31.49 28.30
CA GLY A 237 -8.09 32.44 29.24
C GLY A 237 -6.61 32.12 29.38
N ILE A 238 -5.74 33.12 29.27
CA ILE A 238 -4.32 32.92 29.61
C ILE A 238 -4.31 32.44 31.06
N HIS A 239 -4.09 31.14 31.26
CA HIS A 239 -4.07 30.56 32.59
C HIS A 239 -2.90 31.22 33.34
N PRO A 240 -3.07 31.71 34.59
CA PRO A 240 -2.05 32.50 35.28
C PRO A 240 -0.71 31.79 35.52
N TYR A 241 -0.65 30.47 35.25
CA TYR A 241 0.54 29.64 35.39
C TYR A 241 1.09 29.09 34.05
N GLY A 242 0.56 29.56 32.91
CA GLY A 242 1.06 29.20 31.57
C GLY A 242 0.84 27.74 31.16
N TRP A 243 1.28 27.41 29.95
CA TRP A 243 1.24 26.08 29.34
C TRP A 243 2.38 25.15 29.80
N GLU A 244 3.20 25.61 30.75
CA GLU A 244 4.57 25.11 30.96
C GLU A 244 4.70 23.77 31.69
N GLN A 245 3.59 23.10 32.04
CA GLN A 245 3.67 21.88 32.87
C GLN A 245 3.32 20.56 32.17
N ASP A 246 2.47 20.52 31.13
CA ASP A 246 1.97 19.22 30.61
C ASP A 246 1.60 19.20 29.11
N ASP A 247 2.02 20.17 28.28
CA ASP A 247 1.66 20.30 26.85
C ASP A 247 0.15 20.27 26.53
N ASN A 248 -0.70 20.24 27.56
CA ASN A 248 -2.14 20.11 27.46
C ASN A 248 -2.83 21.37 27.97
N CYS A 249 -3.79 21.88 27.20
CA CYS A 249 -4.57 23.04 27.57
C CYS A 249 -5.50 22.72 28.77
N PRO A 250 -5.38 23.42 29.92
CA PRO A 250 -6.19 23.14 31.12
C PRO A 250 -7.68 23.47 30.93
N ASP A 251 -8.02 24.33 29.98
CA ASP A 251 -9.39 24.70 29.62
C ASP A 251 -9.94 23.86 28.45
N TRP A 252 -9.20 22.85 27.99
CA TRP A 252 -9.64 22.00 26.90
C TRP A 252 -10.88 21.21 27.32
N GLN A 253 -11.98 21.44 26.61
CA GLN A 253 -13.23 20.73 26.84
C GLN A 253 -13.73 20.20 25.51
N SER A 254 -13.91 18.88 25.44
CA SER A 254 -14.40 18.23 24.24
C SER A 254 -15.76 18.80 23.86
N ASN A 255 -15.89 19.22 22.60
CA ASN A 255 -17.21 19.43 22.05
C ASN A 255 -17.80 18.05 21.77
N GLN A 256 -18.71 17.57 22.63
CA GLN A 256 -19.36 16.26 22.49
C GLN A 256 -20.05 16.06 21.11
N ARG A 257 -20.34 17.14 20.38
CA ARG A 257 -20.91 17.10 19.02
C ARG A 257 -19.87 17.06 17.90
N ARG A 258 -18.58 17.16 18.21
CA ARG A 258 -17.44 17.18 17.27
C ARG A 258 -16.31 16.26 17.73
N GLN A 259 -16.61 15.14 18.38
CA GLN A 259 -15.56 14.23 18.80
C GLN A 259 -15.10 13.43 17.57
N LYS A 260 -13.92 13.80 17.03
CA LYS A 260 -13.28 13.04 15.97
C LYS A 260 -12.87 11.67 16.54
N VAL A 261 -13.18 10.62 15.79
CA VAL A 261 -12.72 9.27 16.09
C VAL A 261 -11.40 9.07 15.39
N TYR A 262 -10.43 8.51 16.10
CA TYR A 262 -9.07 8.29 15.62
C TYR A 262 -8.78 6.81 15.59
N PHE A 263 -7.88 6.40 14.69
CA PHE A 263 -7.26 5.10 14.87
C PHE A 263 -6.44 5.10 16.17
N PRO A 264 -6.25 3.93 16.81
CA PRO A 264 -5.55 3.83 18.09
C PRO A 264 -4.20 4.55 18.13
N PHE A 265 -3.48 4.58 17.01
CA PHE A 265 -2.14 5.15 16.88
C PHE A 265 -2.06 6.30 15.87
N GLU A 266 -3.18 6.94 15.53
CA GLU A 266 -3.16 8.15 14.68
C GLU A 266 -2.74 9.40 15.47
N ARG A 267 -2.90 9.38 16.79
CA ARG A 267 -2.66 10.55 17.65
C ARG A 267 -1.18 10.67 18.05
N GLU A 268 -0.61 11.85 17.87
CA GLU A 268 0.81 12.12 18.14
C GLU A 268 1.17 11.93 19.63
N GLU A 269 0.22 12.22 20.52
CA GLU A 269 0.42 12.08 21.96
C GLU A 269 0.57 10.59 22.35
N VAL A 270 -0.17 9.71 21.67
CA VAL A 270 -0.05 8.26 21.85
C VAL A 270 1.32 7.78 21.37
N ILE A 271 1.77 8.24 20.20
CA ILE A 271 3.09 7.89 19.65
C ILE A 271 4.22 8.36 20.58
N SER A 272 4.14 9.59 21.07
CA SER A 272 5.09 10.16 22.02
C SER A 272 5.18 9.33 23.31
N GLN A 273 4.04 8.92 23.86
CA GLN A 273 3.98 8.07 25.05
C GLN A 273 4.63 6.69 24.81
N LEU A 274 4.35 6.05 23.67
CA LEU A 274 4.95 4.76 23.32
C LEU A 274 6.46 4.89 23.16
N ASN A 275 6.93 5.96 22.53
CA ASN A 275 8.36 6.25 22.35
C ASN A 275 9.13 6.29 23.67
N CYS A 276 8.57 6.85 24.74
CA CYS A 276 9.22 6.88 26.05
C CYS A 276 9.61 5.50 26.57
N SER A 277 8.89 4.45 26.18
CA SER A 277 9.15 3.07 26.62
C SER A 277 10.22 2.32 25.81
N ILE A 278 10.54 2.78 24.60
CA ILE A 278 11.41 2.05 23.65
C ILE A 278 12.69 2.82 23.31
N GLN A 279 12.71 4.15 23.43
CA GLN A 279 13.87 4.99 23.16
C GLN A 279 15.15 4.56 23.91
N PRO A 280 15.10 4.17 25.21
CA PRO A 280 16.29 3.68 25.91
C PRO A 280 16.96 2.47 25.23
N ASN A 281 16.19 1.71 24.45
CA ASN A 281 16.65 0.53 23.74
C ASN A 281 16.96 0.81 22.26
N GLN A 282 17.25 2.07 21.90
CA GLN A 282 17.65 2.49 20.54
C GLN A 282 16.59 2.17 19.48
N VAL A 283 15.33 2.37 19.82
CA VAL A 283 14.20 2.17 18.91
C VAL A 283 13.33 3.43 18.92
N SER A 284 12.85 3.83 17.75
CA SER A 284 11.94 4.97 17.58
C SER A 284 10.71 4.57 16.79
N LEU A 285 9.57 5.14 17.17
CA LEU A 285 8.30 5.03 16.45
C LEU A 285 8.00 6.40 15.82
N LEU A 286 7.84 6.42 14.51
CA LEU A 286 7.56 7.60 13.72
C LEU A 286 6.18 7.47 13.09
N LYS A 287 5.36 8.52 13.19
CA LYS A 287 4.09 8.59 12.47
C LYS A 287 4.33 9.16 11.07
N ASN A 288 3.79 8.49 10.06
CA ASN A 288 3.79 8.98 8.70
C ASN A 288 2.40 9.55 8.38
N ASP A 289 2.34 10.54 7.48
CA ASP A 289 1.07 11.17 7.09
C ASP A 289 0.20 10.30 6.18
N ASP A 290 0.69 9.13 5.76
CA ASP A 290 0.03 8.21 4.83
C ASP A 290 -0.84 7.15 5.48
N GLY A 291 -1.12 7.30 6.78
CA GLY A 291 -1.89 6.31 7.53
C GLY A 291 -1.03 5.17 8.08
N THR A 292 0.29 5.30 7.98
CA THR A 292 1.24 4.30 8.49
C THR A 292 2.13 4.83 9.61
N LEU A 293 2.83 3.90 10.26
CA LEU A 293 3.82 4.13 11.30
C LEU A 293 5.08 3.37 10.94
N THR A 294 6.24 4.00 11.14
CA THR A 294 7.54 3.35 11.00
C THR A 294 8.14 3.12 12.38
N LEU A 295 8.30 1.86 12.77
CA LEU A 295 9.11 1.50 13.93
C LEU A 295 10.52 1.18 13.45
N TRP A 296 11.49 1.98 13.88
CA TRP A 296 12.87 1.92 13.46
C TRP A 296 13.76 1.45 14.62
N ASP A 297 14.47 0.36 14.41
CA ASP A 297 15.45 -0.18 15.35
C ASP A 297 16.86 0.24 14.91
N ASP A 298 17.39 1.29 15.55
CA ASP A 298 18.71 1.84 15.26
C ASP A 298 19.83 0.83 15.53
N TYR A 299 19.60 -0.09 16.48
CA TYR A 299 20.60 -1.10 16.81
C TYR A 299 20.79 -2.10 15.67
N THR A 300 19.72 -2.68 15.14
CA THR A 300 19.81 -3.69 14.05
C THR A 300 19.70 -3.08 12.65
N ASN A 301 19.42 -1.78 12.55
CA ASN A 301 19.12 -1.06 11.31
C ASN A 301 17.89 -1.65 10.57
N ARG A 302 16.93 -2.18 11.34
CA ARG A 302 15.70 -2.80 10.84
C ARG A 302 14.50 -1.86 11.00
N ARG A 303 13.51 -1.99 10.12
CA ARG A 303 12.33 -1.13 10.06
C ARG A 303 11.08 -1.97 9.86
N PHE A 304 10.08 -1.69 10.66
CA PHE A 304 8.79 -2.36 10.65
C PHE A 304 7.73 -1.31 10.34
N GLN A 305 6.78 -1.63 9.46
CA GLN A 305 5.76 -0.65 9.06
C GLN A 305 4.37 -1.17 9.45
N PHE A 306 3.61 -0.32 10.14
CA PHE A 306 2.27 -0.63 10.63
C PHE A 306 1.27 0.36 10.07
N LEU A 307 0.00 -0.02 9.96
CA LEU A 307 -1.10 0.91 9.82
C LEU A 307 -1.34 1.66 11.15
N TRP A 308 -2.02 2.80 11.13
CA TRP A 308 -2.47 3.48 12.36
C TRP A 308 -3.40 2.61 13.23
N SER A 309 -3.97 1.52 12.68
CA SER A 309 -4.70 0.50 13.44
C SER A 309 -3.79 -0.44 14.26
N GLY A 310 -2.47 -0.41 14.01
CA GLY A 310 -1.46 -1.27 14.62
C GLY A 310 -1.24 -2.59 13.89
N VAL A 311 -1.87 -2.79 12.73
CA VAL A 311 -1.65 -3.98 11.89
C VAL A 311 -0.33 -3.84 11.13
N LEU A 312 0.51 -4.88 11.19
CA LEU A 312 1.78 -4.94 10.48
C LEU A 312 1.56 -5.14 8.98
N LEU A 313 2.32 -4.44 8.14
CA LEU A 313 2.28 -4.59 6.68
C LEU A 313 3.14 -5.77 6.22
N ASP A 314 2.59 -6.61 5.32
CA ASP A 314 3.21 -7.89 4.93
C ASP A 314 4.55 -7.79 4.21
N ASP A 315 4.75 -6.73 3.44
CA ASP A 315 5.98 -6.54 2.66
C ASP A 315 7.19 -6.13 3.51
N PHE A 316 6.97 -5.80 4.78
CA PHE A 316 7.98 -5.28 5.69
C PHE A 316 8.62 -6.38 6.55
N ASP A 317 9.64 -6.00 7.31
CA ASP A 317 10.31 -6.91 8.24
C ASP A 317 9.34 -7.43 9.29
N LYS A 318 9.63 -8.63 9.79
CA LYS A 318 8.92 -9.26 10.91
C LYS A 318 9.93 -9.73 11.94
N LEU A 319 9.57 -9.68 13.23
CA LEU A 319 10.31 -10.35 14.30
C LEU A 319 9.86 -11.81 14.36
N LEU A 320 10.80 -12.75 14.25
CA LEU A 320 10.49 -14.18 14.25
C LEU A 320 10.13 -14.72 15.64
N GLU A 321 10.46 -13.93 16.67
CA GLU A 321 10.14 -14.18 18.07
C GLU A 321 8.68 -13.88 18.42
N LEU A 322 7.99 -13.14 17.54
CA LEU A 322 6.59 -12.75 17.70
C LEU A 322 5.68 -13.60 16.82
N ASP A 323 4.40 -13.62 17.17
CA ASP A 323 3.36 -14.31 16.41
C ASP A 323 3.20 -13.73 14.99
N GLU A 324 2.72 -14.54 14.05
CA GLU A 324 2.47 -14.12 12.66
C GLU A 324 1.50 -12.94 12.56
N TYR A 325 0.58 -12.83 13.54
CA TYR A 325 -0.42 -11.76 13.64
C TYR A 325 -0.06 -10.69 14.68
N ALA A 326 1.21 -10.62 15.10
CA ALA A 326 1.68 -9.62 16.05
C ALA A 326 1.40 -8.19 15.57
N ARG A 327 0.88 -7.38 16.48
CA ARG A 327 0.50 -5.99 16.27
C ARG A 327 1.56 -5.06 16.85
N LEU A 328 1.40 -3.76 16.58
CA LEU A 328 2.32 -2.72 17.07
C LEU A 328 2.63 -2.86 18.57
N LEU A 329 1.62 -3.09 19.42
CA LEU A 329 1.84 -3.20 20.87
C LEU A 329 2.72 -4.39 21.26
N ASP A 330 2.67 -5.50 20.52
CA ASP A 330 3.56 -6.64 20.76
C ASP A 330 5.02 -6.26 20.47
N TYR A 331 5.25 -5.47 19.42
CA TYR A 331 6.57 -4.94 19.09
C TYR A 331 7.05 -3.92 20.13
N ILE A 332 6.18 -3.00 20.56
CA ILE A 332 6.51 -2.06 21.64
C ILE A 332 6.89 -2.80 22.91
N GLN A 333 6.12 -3.82 23.30
CA GLN A 333 6.43 -4.65 24.46
C GLN A 333 7.78 -5.34 24.29
N TYR A 334 8.03 -5.98 23.15
CA TYR A 334 9.31 -6.63 22.84
C TYR A 334 10.48 -5.66 23.00
N PHE A 335 10.42 -4.49 22.35
CA PHE A 335 11.50 -3.51 22.40
C PHE A 335 11.65 -2.81 23.75
N SER A 336 10.58 -2.69 24.54
CA SER A 336 10.64 -2.07 25.88
C SER A 336 11.47 -2.88 26.87
N VAL A 337 11.55 -4.20 26.69
CA VAL A 337 12.29 -5.13 27.58
C VAL A 337 13.50 -5.76 26.90
N ARG A 338 13.75 -5.45 25.62
CA ARG A 338 14.87 -6.01 24.86
C ARG A 338 16.18 -5.66 25.55
N THR A 339 17.00 -6.68 25.79
CA THR A 339 18.40 -6.48 26.19
C THR A 339 19.28 -6.56 24.95
N VAL A 340 19.99 -5.47 24.64
CA VAL A 340 21.01 -5.47 23.58
C VAL A 340 22.28 -6.10 24.14
N ILE A 341 22.64 -7.28 23.63
CA ILE A 341 23.88 -7.98 24.01
C ILE A 341 24.85 -7.88 22.84
N GLU A 342 25.90 -7.08 23.00
CA GLU A 342 26.95 -6.95 22.00
C GLU A 342 27.94 -8.12 22.11
N PHE A 343 28.09 -8.87 21.02
CA PHE A 343 29.07 -9.96 20.93
C PHE A 343 30.15 -9.61 19.91
N ASP A 344 31.40 -9.41 20.32
CA ASP A 344 32.46 -9.11 19.37
C ASP A 344 32.89 -10.35 18.56
N TYR A 345 32.52 -10.39 17.28
CA TYR A 345 32.92 -11.42 16.34
C TYR A 345 34.33 -11.23 15.76
N SER A 346 35.03 -10.13 16.04
CA SER A 346 36.39 -9.90 15.56
C SER A 346 37.34 -11.04 15.92
N LEU A 347 37.18 -11.59 17.14
CA LEU A 347 37.96 -12.72 17.65
C LEU A 347 37.63 -14.07 16.99
N LYS A 348 36.50 -14.16 16.26
CA LYS A 348 36.04 -15.37 15.57
C LYS A 348 36.27 -15.33 14.05
N VAL A 349 36.89 -14.27 13.53
CA VAL A 349 37.06 -14.12 12.07
C VAL A 349 37.90 -15.24 11.47
N ASP A 350 38.95 -15.69 12.15
CA ASP A 350 39.78 -16.80 11.66
C ASP A 350 38.99 -18.12 11.61
N GLU A 351 38.11 -18.35 12.59
CA GLU A 351 37.20 -19.49 12.60
C GLU A 351 36.24 -19.43 11.41
N PHE A 352 35.62 -18.27 11.15
CA PHE A 352 34.74 -18.09 9.99
C PHE A 352 35.48 -18.25 8.66
N ALA A 353 36.70 -17.73 8.55
CA ALA A 353 37.53 -17.90 7.36
C ALA A 353 37.85 -19.37 7.09
N GLN A 354 38.12 -20.15 8.14
CA GLN A 354 38.32 -21.59 8.02
C GLN A 354 37.03 -22.32 7.62
N GLN A 355 35.89 -21.98 8.23
CA GLN A 355 34.58 -22.58 7.90
C GLN A 355 34.15 -22.29 6.45
N LEU A 356 34.51 -21.13 5.91
CA LEU A 356 34.13 -20.69 4.57
C LEU A 356 35.24 -20.88 3.53
N GLN A 357 36.28 -21.68 3.83
CA GLN A 357 37.38 -21.94 2.91
C GLN A 357 36.87 -22.49 1.56
N GLY A 358 37.21 -21.80 0.48
CA GLY A 358 36.77 -22.14 -0.88
C GLY A 358 35.32 -21.72 -1.22
N ILE A 359 34.60 -21.10 -0.30
CA ILE A 359 33.23 -20.59 -0.49
C ILE A 359 33.24 -19.05 -0.50
N ALA A 360 33.89 -18.45 0.49
CA ALA A 360 33.92 -17.00 0.67
C ALA A 360 35.24 -16.55 1.29
N THR A 361 35.55 -15.26 1.15
CA THR A 361 36.68 -14.64 1.87
C THR A 361 36.15 -13.74 2.97
N VAL A 362 36.58 -13.97 4.20
CA VAL A 362 36.23 -13.14 5.37
C VAL A 362 37.42 -12.26 5.73
N LYS A 363 37.20 -10.95 5.92
CA LYS A 363 38.25 -10.00 6.33
C LYS A 363 37.72 -8.97 7.30
N ILE A 364 38.57 -8.58 8.26
CA ILE A 364 38.36 -7.38 9.07
C ILE A 364 38.75 -6.15 8.25
N SER A 365 38.01 -5.07 8.45
CA SER A 365 38.29 -3.72 7.97
C SER A 365 38.00 -2.71 9.09
N ASP A 366 38.39 -1.47 8.88
CA ASP A 366 38.20 -0.38 9.85
C ASP A 366 36.72 -0.18 10.24
N SER A 367 35.78 -0.54 9.36
CA SER A 367 34.34 -0.42 9.58
C SER A 367 33.63 -1.71 9.99
N GLY A 368 34.37 -2.81 10.23
CA GLY A 368 33.81 -4.08 10.68
C GLY A 368 34.25 -5.29 9.85
N ILE A 369 33.39 -6.30 9.74
CA ILE A 369 33.66 -7.59 9.11
C ILE A 369 33.06 -7.63 7.71
N ASN A 370 33.88 -7.97 6.72
CA ASN A 370 33.48 -8.14 5.33
C ASN A 370 33.50 -9.60 4.92
N VAL A 371 32.43 -10.07 4.29
CA VAL A 371 32.35 -11.39 3.67
C VAL A 371 32.19 -11.21 2.16
N ARG A 372 33.18 -11.65 1.38
CA ARG A 372 33.16 -11.59 -0.08
C ARG A 372 32.85 -12.95 -0.69
N VAL A 373 31.94 -12.95 -1.65
CA VAL A 373 31.51 -14.13 -2.41
C VAL A 373 31.51 -13.82 -3.91
N ASN A 374 31.60 -14.85 -4.75
CA ASN A 374 31.51 -14.71 -6.21
C ASN A 374 30.16 -15.22 -6.73
N TYR A 375 29.07 -14.74 -6.13
CA TYR A 375 27.71 -15.14 -6.47
C TYR A 375 26.70 -14.10 -6.01
N CYS A 376 25.67 -13.86 -6.83
CA CYS A 376 24.52 -13.05 -6.48
C CYS A 376 23.26 -13.93 -6.39
N PRO A 377 22.71 -14.14 -5.18
CA PRO A 377 21.54 -15.02 -4.97
C PRO A 377 20.31 -14.57 -5.76
N LYS A 378 20.06 -13.26 -5.81
CA LYS A 378 18.89 -12.67 -6.47
C LYS A 378 18.88 -12.88 -7.98
N LEU A 379 20.05 -12.77 -8.62
CA LEU A 379 20.21 -12.89 -10.07
C LEU A 379 20.62 -14.30 -10.50
N ASN A 380 21.02 -15.14 -9.56
CA ASN A 380 21.58 -16.47 -9.82
C ASN A 380 22.75 -16.44 -10.83
N ILE A 381 23.67 -15.48 -10.67
CA ILE A 381 24.86 -15.30 -11.53
C ILE A 381 26.13 -15.15 -10.68
N HIS A 382 27.29 -15.49 -11.27
CA HIS A 382 28.60 -15.29 -10.67
C HIS A 382 29.08 -13.85 -10.85
N ILE A 383 29.07 -13.10 -9.75
CA ILE A 383 29.57 -11.73 -9.67
C ILE A 383 30.08 -11.50 -8.25
N GLU A 384 31.19 -10.78 -8.10
CA GLU A 384 31.73 -10.44 -6.79
C GLU A 384 30.72 -9.59 -6.00
N ARG A 385 30.34 -10.08 -4.82
CA ARG A 385 29.50 -9.38 -3.86
C ARG A 385 30.21 -9.31 -2.51
N GLN A 386 30.00 -8.21 -1.81
CA GLN A 386 30.55 -7.99 -0.47
C GLN A 386 29.42 -7.70 0.51
N TYR A 387 29.27 -8.57 1.50
CA TYR A 387 28.42 -8.35 2.65
C TYR A 387 29.23 -7.67 3.76
N ARG A 388 28.65 -6.68 4.42
CA ARG A 388 29.34 -5.89 5.44
C ARG A 388 28.57 -5.91 6.76
N PHE A 389 29.29 -6.20 7.83
CA PHE A 389 28.78 -6.31 9.17
C PHE A 389 29.61 -5.46 10.11
N ARG A 390 28.99 -4.93 11.16
CA ARG A 390 29.70 -4.44 12.34
C ARG A 390 30.42 -5.58 13.04
N PHE A 391 31.29 -5.25 14.00
CA PHE A 391 31.97 -6.24 14.81
C PHE A 391 31.01 -7.10 15.64
N ASP A 392 29.83 -6.59 15.97
CA ASP A 392 28.78 -7.35 16.65
C ASP A 392 27.94 -8.26 15.72
N GLY A 393 28.31 -8.33 14.44
CA GLY A 393 27.65 -9.20 13.47
C GLY A 393 26.35 -8.64 12.89
N ILE A 394 25.95 -7.43 13.27
CA ILE A 394 24.79 -6.73 12.70
C ILE A 394 25.14 -6.19 11.31
N PRO A 395 24.26 -6.35 10.30
CA PRO A 395 24.51 -5.87 8.95
C PRO A 395 24.51 -4.34 8.86
N LEU A 396 25.45 -3.77 8.10
CA LEU A 396 25.43 -2.33 7.80
C LEU A 396 24.31 -1.97 6.82
N TYR A 397 23.98 -2.88 5.91
CA TYR A 397 22.98 -2.66 4.86
C TYR A 397 22.02 -3.85 4.75
N PRO A 398 21.04 -3.98 5.67
CA PRO A 398 20.14 -5.13 5.72
C PRO A 398 19.19 -5.26 4.51
N TYR A 399 18.96 -4.18 3.77
CA TYR A 399 18.02 -4.15 2.62
C TYR A 399 18.70 -4.20 1.25
N GLU A 400 20.01 -4.42 1.19
CA GLU A 400 20.67 -4.52 -0.10
C GLU A 400 20.13 -5.71 -0.90
N SER A 401 19.97 -5.51 -2.21
CA SER A 401 19.46 -6.54 -3.13
C SER A 401 20.30 -7.83 -3.19
N ILE A 402 21.49 -7.84 -2.58
CA ILE A 402 22.40 -8.98 -2.51
C ILE A 402 22.06 -9.93 -1.35
N VAL A 403 21.26 -9.48 -0.38
CA VAL A 403 20.84 -10.27 0.79
C VAL A 403 19.98 -11.45 0.33
N PRO A 404 20.27 -12.69 0.74
CA PRO A 404 19.44 -13.84 0.41
C PRO A 404 18.01 -13.68 0.93
N GLN A 405 17.01 -13.93 0.08
CA GLN A 405 15.60 -13.76 0.43
C GLN A 405 15.19 -14.61 1.66
N SER A 406 15.76 -15.80 1.81
CA SER A 406 15.51 -16.69 2.96
C SER A 406 16.02 -16.12 4.30
N LEU A 407 16.90 -15.12 4.27
CA LEU A 407 17.43 -14.47 5.46
C LEU A 407 16.73 -13.13 5.76
N LYS A 408 15.76 -12.69 4.95
CA LYS A 408 15.11 -11.37 5.05
C LYS A 408 14.82 -10.95 6.49
N TYR A 409 14.25 -11.84 7.30
CA TYR A 409 13.80 -11.53 8.67
C TYR A 409 14.82 -11.84 9.78
N ASN A 410 15.96 -12.45 9.45
CA ASN A 410 16.99 -12.85 10.41
C ASN A 410 18.39 -12.76 9.77
N TYR A 411 18.67 -11.63 9.13
CA TYR A 411 19.93 -11.41 8.43
C TYR A 411 20.99 -10.84 9.38
N ASN A 412 21.99 -11.66 9.70
CA ASN A 412 23.16 -11.30 10.49
C ASN A 412 24.37 -12.12 10.03
N LEU A 413 25.56 -11.82 10.55
CA LEU A 413 26.80 -12.50 10.17
C LEU A 413 26.71 -14.03 10.37
N GLY A 414 26.18 -14.48 11.51
CA GLY A 414 26.05 -15.89 11.82
C GLY A 414 25.12 -16.63 10.86
N THR A 415 23.94 -16.06 10.61
CA THR A 415 22.96 -16.68 9.69
C THR A 415 23.45 -16.67 8.24
N LEU A 416 24.21 -15.65 7.82
CA LEU A 416 24.86 -15.64 6.51
C LEU A 416 25.91 -16.75 6.39
N VAL A 417 26.78 -16.92 7.39
CA VAL A 417 27.81 -17.97 7.39
C VAL A 417 27.18 -19.36 7.21
N GLU A 418 26.13 -19.66 7.97
CA GLU A 418 25.42 -20.94 7.84
C GLU A 418 24.73 -21.09 6.48
N TRP A 419 24.09 -20.03 5.99
CA TRP A 419 23.46 -20.04 4.67
C TRP A 419 24.48 -20.32 3.55
N LEU A 420 25.67 -19.73 3.62
CA LEU A 420 26.75 -19.94 2.64
C LEU A 420 27.25 -21.40 2.66
N LYS A 421 27.37 -22.02 3.85
CA LYS A 421 27.75 -23.43 3.99
C LYS A 421 26.73 -24.35 3.33
N VAL A 422 25.44 -24.12 3.57
CA VAL A 422 24.35 -24.91 2.97
C VAL A 422 24.31 -24.73 1.44
N ASN A 423 24.60 -23.52 0.94
CA ASN A 423 24.51 -23.18 -0.48
C ASN A 423 25.85 -23.23 -1.23
N GLN A 424 26.88 -23.87 -0.66
CA GLN A 424 28.24 -23.87 -1.21
C GLN A 424 28.34 -24.24 -2.70
N ALA A 425 27.50 -25.15 -3.19
CA ALA A 425 27.52 -25.59 -4.59
C ALA A 425 27.21 -24.45 -5.58
N ARG A 426 26.47 -23.44 -5.15
CA ARG A 426 26.10 -22.26 -5.96
C ARG A 426 27.09 -21.10 -5.80
N VAL A 427 27.78 -21.05 -4.65
CA VAL A 427 28.52 -19.86 -4.20
C VAL A 427 30.03 -19.96 -4.40
N ARG A 428 30.56 -21.18 -4.63
CA ARG A 428 32.01 -21.42 -4.78
C ARG A 428 32.67 -20.45 -5.75
N LEU A 429 33.82 -19.96 -5.30
CA LEU A 429 34.67 -18.93 -5.94
C LEU A 429 35.14 -19.34 -7.34
#